data_AF-A0A0T1XQU2-F1
#
_entry.id   AF-A0A0T1XQU2-F1
#
_cell.length_a   1.000
_cell.length_b   1.000
_cell.length_c   1.000
_cell.angle_alpha   90.00
_cell.angle_beta   90.00
_cell.angle_gamma   90.00
#
_symmetry.space_group_name_H-M   'P 1'
#
loop_
_entity.id
_entity.type
_entity.pdbx_description
1 polymer ?
#
loop_
_entity_poly.entity_id
_entity_poly.type
_entity_poly.pdbx_seq_one_letter_code
_entity_poly.pdbx_strand_id
1 'polypeptide(L)'
;MTEWIWATIMSLWGVSLLLPDPVFHQPSFAFFRSFIREDTLGWLMVCIGLLRIVGLIINGARKNVTPWIRVFSACMGFLIFGGIVYCFASSGVVSTWIAIYPMLALVELLNAYRAAHDAGENYAVSGHQ
;
A
#
# COMPACT_ATOMS: atom_id res chain seq x y z
N MET A 1 9.46 -10.54 5.12
CA MET A 1 8.43 -11.34 4.41
C MET A 1 7.14 -10.57 4.19
N THR A 2 6.53 -9.97 5.22
CA THR A 2 5.25 -9.22 5.10
C THR A 2 5.27 -8.13 4.02
N GLU A 3 6.34 -7.33 3.94
CA GLU A 3 6.47 -6.25 2.97
C GLU A 3 6.47 -6.73 1.51
N TRP A 4 7.01 -7.93 1.24
CA TRP A 4 7.01 -8.52 -0.11
C TRP A 4 5.60 -8.91 -0.54
N ILE A 5 4.88 -9.62 0.33
CA ILE A 5 3.52 -10.06 0.03
C ILE A 5 2.64 -8.83 -0.19
N TRP A 6 2.78 -7.78 0.63
CA TRP A 6 1.94 -6.60 0.54
C TRP A 6 2.25 -5.73 -0.67
N ALA A 7 3.52 -5.61 -1.05
CA ALA A 7 3.89 -4.94 -2.30
C ALA A 7 3.29 -5.65 -3.53
N THR A 8 3.28 -6.99 -3.52
CA THR A 8 2.65 -7.80 -4.56
C THR A 8 1.13 -7.63 -4.56
N ILE A 9 0.46 -7.72 -3.40
CA ILE A 9 -1.00 -7.53 -3.30
C ILE A 9 -1.38 -6.13 -3.79
N MET A 10 -0.68 -5.08 -3.38
CA MET A 10 -0.93 -3.72 -3.86
C MET A 10 -0.80 -3.63 -5.38
N SER A 11 0.26 -4.22 -5.96
CA SER A 11 0.48 -4.20 -7.41
C SER A 11 -0.63 -4.92 -8.16
N LEU A 12 -1.02 -6.12 -7.70
CA LEU A 12 -2.09 -6.91 -8.31
C LEU A 12 -3.47 -6.26 -8.15
N TRP A 13 -3.72 -5.63 -7.01
CA TRP A 13 -4.95 -4.86 -6.80
C TRP A 13 -5.00 -3.66 -7.74
N GLY A 14 -3.88 -2.95 -7.93
CA GLY A 14 -3.76 -1.91 -8.94
C GLY A 14 -4.01 -2.40 -10.36
N VAL A 15 -3.44 -3.56 -10.73
CA VAL A 15 -3.72 -4.21 -12.03
C VAL A 15 -5.20 -4.53 -12.19
N SER A 16 -5.88 -4.97 -11.11
CA SER A 16 -7.30 -5.30 -11.18
C SER A 16 -8.18 -4.10 -11.54
N LEU A 17 -7.79 -2.88 -11.15
CA LEU A 17 -8.47 -1.63 -11.55
C LEU A 17 -8.17 -1.20 -12.99
N LEU A 18 -7.13 -1.78 -13.61
CA LEU A 18 -6.75 -1.49 -14.99
C LEU A 18 -7.35 -2.51 -15.98
N LEU A 19 -8.09 -3.50 -15.48
CA LEU A 19 -8.81 -4.45 -16.32
C LEU A 19 -9.99 -3.77 -17.03
N PRO A 20 -10.47 -4.33 -18.16
CA PRO A 20 -11.51 -3.68 -18.98
C PRO A 20 -12.85 -3.45 -18.26
N ASP A 21 -13.17 -4.26 -17.26
CA ASP A 21 -14.42 -4.17 -16.50
C ASP A 21 -14.26 -3.26 -15.28
N PRO A 22 -14.86 -2.05 -15.27
CA PRO A 22 -14.54 -1.06 -14.24
C PRO A 22 -15.19 -1.42 -12.90
N VAL A 23 -14.36 -1.58 -11.88
CA VAL A 23 -14.72 -1.93 -10.51
C VAL A 23 -15.47 -0.78 -9.84
N PHE A 24 -15.13 0.48 -10.14
CA PHE A 24 -15.75 1.63 -9.50
C PHE A 24 -17.22 1.79 -9.89
N HIS A 25 -17.73 1.07 -10.92
CA HIS A 25 -19.17 1.03 -11.23
C HIS A 25 -20.00 0.44 -10.09
N GLN A 26 -19.39 -0.33 -9.19
CA GLN A 26 -20.08 -0.90 -8.05
C GLN A 26 -20.36 0.18 -6.97
N PRO A 27 -21.53 0.12 -6.30
CA PRO A 27 -21.89 1.07 -5.24
C PRO A 27 -20.88 1.12 -4.08
N SER A 28 -20.17 0.01 -3.83
CA SER A 28 -19.13 -0.12 -2.81
C SER A 28 -17.93 0.81 -3.00
N PHE A 29 -17.74 1.35 -4.20
CA PHE A 29 -16.62 2.24 -4.54
C PHE A 29 -17.09 3.66 -4.91
N ALA A 30 -18.36 4.00 -4.64
CA ALA A 30 -18.93 5.30 -4.98
C ALA A 30 -18.14 6.48 -4.37
N PHE A 31 -17.60 6.30 -3.17
CA PHE A 31 -16.74 7.30 -2.53
C PHE A 31 -15.42 7.45 -3.29
N PHE A 32 -14.69 6.37 -3.62
CA PHE A 32 -13.46 6.53 -4.40
C PHE A 32 -13.70 7.18 -5.75
N ARG A 33 -14.80 6.83 -6.43
CA ARG A 33 -15.20 7.44 -7.70
C ARG A 33 -15.33 8.97 -7.62
N SER A 34 -15.73 9.54 -6.48
CA SER A 34 -15.86 10.99 -6.34
C SER A 34 -14.53 11.71 -6.12
N PHE A 35 -13.49 11.01 -5.67
CA PHE A 35 -12.18 11.61 -5.37
C PHE A 35 -11.11 11.33 -6.43
N ILE A 36 -11.11 10.13 -7.01
CA ILE A 36 -10.05 9.68 -7.93
C ILE A 36 -10.64 8.82 -9.04
N ARG A 37 -10.07 8.96 -10.24
CA ARG A 37 -10.42 8.05 -11.34
C ARG A 37 -9.83 6.67 -11.08
N GLU A 38 -10.55 5.64 -11.50
CA GLU A 38 -10.18 4.24 -11.30
C GLU A 38 -8.82 3.91 -11.91
N ASP A 39 -8.60 4.33 -13.16
CA ASP A 39 -7.32 4.15 -13.88
C ASP A 39 -6.14 4.82 -13.17
N THR A 40 -6.38 6.00 -12.61
CA THR A 40 -5.37 6.77 -11.90
C THR A 40 -4.99 6.08 -10.59
N LEU A 41 -5.97 5.57 -9.84
CA LEU A 41 -5.70 4.78 -8.63
C LEU A 41 -5.00 3.44 -8.99
N GLY A 42 -5.43 2.79 -10.07
CA GLY A 42 -4.82 1.56 -10.58
C GLY A 42 -3.33 1.74 -10.88
N TRP A 43 -2.98 2.73 -11.68
CA TRP A 43 -1.59 3.06 -11.98
C TRP A 43 -0.79 3.49 -10.75
N LEU A 44 -1.39 4.27 -9.85
CA LEU A 44 -0.74 4.67 -8.60
C LEU A 44 -0.36 3.44 -7.76
N MET A 45 -1.28 2.49 -7.59
CA MET A 45 -1.04 1.26 -6.83
C MET A 45 0.01 0.36 -7.47
N VAL A 46 -0.03 0.20 -8.79
CA VAL A 46 0.99 -0.56 -9.53
C VAL A 46 2.36 0.07 -9.37
N CYS A 47 2.48 1.38 -9.61
CA CYS A 47 3.75 2.09 -9.53
C CYS A 47 4.33 2.06 -8.10
N ILE A 48 3.51 2.28 -7.08
CA ILE A 48 3.97 2.24 -5.68
C ILE A 48 4.37 0.82 -5.27
N GLY A 49 3.58 -0.19 -5.64
CA GLY A 49 3.88 -1.58 -5.35
C GLY A 49 5.18 -2.04 -6.00
N LEU A 50 5.40 -1.70 -7.28
CA LEU A 50 6.65 -1.97 -8.00
C LEU A 50 7.85 -1.21 -7.41
N LEU A 51 7.68 0.08 -7.11
CA LEU A 51 8.71 0.89 -6.46
C LEU A 51 9.14 0.28 -5.12
N ARG A 52 8.18 -0.27 -4.36
CA ARG A 52 8.46 -0.97 -3.12
C ARG A 52 9.19 -2.29 -3.34
N ILE A 53 8.80 -3.08 -4.34
CA ILE A 53 9.52 -4.31 -4.72
C ILE A 53 10.98 -3.98 -5.08
N VAL A 54 11.22 -2.95 -5.89
CA VAL A 54 12.57 -2.49 -6.22
C VAL A 54 13.34 -2.07 -4.96
N GLY A 55 12.72 -1.30 -4.07
CA GLY A 55 13.32 -0.93 -2.78
C GLY A 55 13.65 -2.14 -1.90
N LEU A 56 12.82 -3.18 -1.90
CA LEU A 56 13.08 -4.42 -1.17
C LEU A 56 14.22 -5.24 -1.78
N ILE A 57 14.31 -5.31 -3.10
CA ILE A 57 15.43 -5.96 -3.81
C ILE A 57 16.75 -5.25 -3.46
N ILE A 58 16.77 -3.92 -3.53
CA ILE A 58 17.96 -3.12 -3.20
C ILE A 58 18.36 -3.33 -1.74
N ASN A 59 17.41 -3.28 -0.81
CA ASN A 59 17.69 -3.51 0.61
C ASN A 59 18.14 -4.94 0.93
N GLY A 60 17.67 -5.93 0.16
CA GLY A 60 18.14 -7.31 0.25
C GLY A 60 19.59 -7.47 -0.20
N ALA A 61 20.02 -6.71 -1.22
CA ALA A 61 21.39 -6.73 -1.74
C ALA A 61 22.36 -5.85 -0.92
N ARG A 62 21.89 -4.72 -0.39
CA ARG A 62 22.63 -3.83 0.51
C ARG A 62 21.72 -3.40 1.64
N LYS A 63 22.05 -3.81 2.87
CA LYS A 63 21.25 -3.48 4.05
C LYS A 63 21.02 -1.97 4.12
N ASN A 64 19.75 -1.60 4.32
CA ASN A 64 19.34 -0.28 4.78
C ASN A 64 19.65 0.92 3.86
N VAL A 65 19.73 0.70 2.55
CA VAL A 65 19.98 1.79 1.59
C VAL A 65 18.72 2.61 1.31
N THR A 66 17.53 2.00 1.37
CA THR A 66 16.28 2.69 1.00
C THR A 66 15.17 2.61 2.06
N PRO A 67 15.44 2.92 3.34
CA PRO A 67 14.43 2.81 4.40
C PRO A 67 13.28 3.80 4.21
N TRP A 68 13.53 5.03 3.75
CA TRP A 68 12.45 6.00 3.49
C TRP A 68 11.51 5.62 2.34
N ILE A 69 12.02 4.97 1.31
CA ILE A 69 11.18 4.43 0.23
C ILE A 69 10.22 3.38 0.80
N ARG A 70 10.69 2.54 1.73
CA ARG A 70 9.84 1.56 2.43
C ARG A 70 8.79 2.26 3.32
N VAL A 71 9.16 3.30 4.05
CA VAL A 71 8.22 4.10 4.87
C VAL A 71 7.13 4.73 4.01
N PHE A 72 7.53 5.50 2.99
CA PHE A 72 6.59 6.23 2.15
C PHE A 72 5.61 5.29 1.44
N SER A 73 6.11 4.22 0.83
CA SER A 73 5.26 3.23 0.16
C SER A 73 4.31 2.49 1.12
N ALA A 74 4.74 2.20 2.36
CA ALA A 74 3.90 1.61 3.38
C ALA A 74 2.77 2.56 3.83
N CYS A 75 3.09 3.84 4.05
CA CYS A 75 2.09 4.86 4.38
C CYS A 75 1.04 5.02 3.27
N MET A 76 1.47 5.05 2.01
CA MET A 76 0.55 5.08 0.88
C MET A 76 -0.36 3.85 0.84
N GLY A 77 0.19 2.66 1.11
CA GLY A 77 -0.62 1.44 1.22
C GLY A 77 -1.65 1.50 2.34
N PHE A 78 -1.26 2.01 3.51
CA PHE A 78 -2.19 2.22 4.62
C PHE A 78 -3.34 3.15 4.22
N LEU A 79 -3.05 4.29 3.57
CA LEU A 79 -4.07 5.23 3.14
C LEU A 79 -5.02 4.63 2.09
N ILE A 80 -4.48 3.88 1.12
CA ILE A 80 -5.28 3.26 0.06
C ILE A 80 -6.18 2.17 0.64
N PHE A 81 -5.62 1.21 1.40
CA PHE A 81 -6.43 0.14 1.99
C PHE A 81 -7.37 0.66 3.08
N GLY A 82 -6.97 1.68 3.84
CA GLY A 82 -7.86 2.38 4.76
C GLY A 82 -9.03 3.06 4.05
N GLY A 83 -8.78 3.68 2.89
CA GLY A 83 -9.82 4.22 2.01
C GLY A 83 -10.76 3.15 1.48
N ILE A 84 -10.24 1.98 1.10
CA ILE A 84 -11.06 0.82 0.67
C ILE A 84 -11.97 0.36 1.81
N VAL A 85 -11.43 0.23 3.03
CA VAL A 85 -12.21 -0.10 4.23
C VAL A 85 -13.33 0.91 4.45
N TYR A 86 -13.02 2.20 4.36
CA TYR A 86 -14.02 3.26 4.53
C TYR A 86 -15.12 3.18 3.47
N CYS A 87 -14.77 2.96 2.20
CA CYS A 87 -15.73 2.85 1.11
C CYS A 87 -16.72 1.71 1.35
N PHE A 88 -16.23 0.51 1.64
CA PHE A 88 -17.08 -0.64 1.94
C PHE A 88 -17.92 -0.44 3.22
N ALA A 89 -17.35 0.16 4.26
CA ALA A 89 -18.08 0.49 5.48
C ALA A 89 -19.23 1.47 5.22
N SER A 90 -18.99 2.49 4.38
CA SER A 90 -19.97 3.50 4.01
C SER A 90 -21.05 3.02 3.04
N SER A 91 -20.75 1.96 2.26
CA SER A 91 -21.67 1.47 1.24
C SER A 91 -22.75 0.53 1.79
N GLY A 92 -22.68 0.15 3.08
CA GLY A 92 -23.62 -0.78 3.71
C GLY A 92 -23.55 -2.22 3.18
N VAL A 93 -22.54 -2.53 2.36
CA VAL A 93 -22.33 -3.88 1.81
C VAL A 93 -21.56 -4.68 2.84
N VAL A 94 -22.11 -5.80 3.33
CA VAL A 94 -21.39 -6.72 4.23
C VAL A 94 -20.84 -7.88 3.42
N SER A 95 -19.51 -8.04 3.38
CA SER A 95 -18.85 -9.18 2.72
C SER A 95 -17.52 -9.52 3.39
N THR A 96 -16.69 -10.34 2.74
CA THR A 96 -15.34 -10.72 3.17
C THR A 96 -14.39 -9.53 3.34
N TRP A 97 -14.73 -8.34 2.85
CA TRP A 97 -13.91 -7.14 2.98
C TRP A 97 -13.54 -6.81 4.43
N ILE A 98 -14.42 -7.10 5.41
CA ILE A 98 -14.22 -6.84 6.85
C ILE A 98 -13.02 -7.62 7.39
N ALA A 99 -12.81 -8.85 6.89
CA ALA A 99 -11.70 -9.69 7.32
C ALA A 99 -10.39 -9.33 6.61
N ILE A 100 -10.48 -8.84 5.38
CA ILE A 100 -9.32 -8.70 4.49
C ILE A 100 -8.74 -7.28 4.56
N TYR A 101 -9.49 -6.26 4.14
CA TYR A 101 -8.92 -4.93 3.90
C TYR A 101 -8.49 -4.19 5.18
N PRO A 102 -9.19 -4.29 6.33
CA PRO A 102 -8.68 -3.75 7.59
C PRO A 102 -7.35 -4.36 7.99
N MET A 103 -7.18 -5.67 7.79
CA MET A 103 -5.92 -6.35 8.07
C MET A 103 -4.81 -5.89 7.14
N LEU A 104 -5.09 -5.69 5.84
CA LEU A 104 -4.11 -5.13 4.91
C LEU A 104 -3.63 -3.75 5.38
N ALA A 105 -4.56 -2.86 5.75
CA ALA A 105 -4.25 -1.53 6.25
C ALA A 105 -3.41 -1.59 7.54
N LEU A 106 -3.83 -2.37 8.54
CA LEU A 106 -3.09 -2.49 9.81
C LEU A 106 -1.67 -3.02 9.62
N VAL A 107 -1.50 -4.02 8.76
CA VAL A 107 -0.16 -4.56 8.46
C VAL A 107 0.68 -3.53 7.70
N GLU A 108 0.09 -2.69 6.84
CA GLU A 108 0.83 -1.57 6.24
C GLU A 108 1.30 -0.55 7.28
N LEU A 109 0.45 -0.23 8.25
CA LEU A 109 0.84 0.65 9.35
C LEU A 109 2.00 0.07 10.17
N LEU A 110 1.97 -1.24 10.46
CA LEU A 110 3.07 -1.93 11.14
C LEU A 110 4.36 -1.94 10.29
N ASN A 111 4.24 -2.15 8.98
CA ASN A 111 5.39 -2.09 8.08
C ASN A 111 5.97 -0.67 8.01
N ALA A 112 5.12 0.36 7.99
CA ALA A 112 5.55 1.76 8.03
C ALA A 112 6.30 2.08 9.34
N TYR A 113 5.76 1.64 10.48
CA TYR A 113 6.41 1.80 11.79
C TYR A 113 7.79 1.12 11.82
N ARG A 114 7.88 -0.14 11.37
CA ARG A 114 9.15 -0.88 11.31
C ARG A 114 10.16 -0.19 10.39
N ALA A 115 9.74 0.21 9.19
CA ALA A 115 10.62 0.89 8.26
C ALA A 115 11.09 2.27 8.78
N ALA A 116 10.25 2.97 9.55
CA ALA A 116 10.60 4.27 10.14
C ALA A 116 11.58 4.09 11.31
N HIS A 117 11.40 3.04 12.10
CA HIS A 117 12.35 2.66 13.13
C HIS A 117 13.70 2.28 12.52
N ASP A 118 13.72 1.42 11.50
CA ASP A 118 14.92 1.08 10.72
C ASP A 118 15.58 2.37 10.18
N ALA A 119 14.80 3.30 9.61
CA ALA A 119 15.33 4.57 9.11
C ALA A 119 16.04 5.34 10.22
N GLY A 120 15.39 5.53 11.37
CA GLY A 120 15.95 6.25 12.52
C GLY A 120 17.26 5.67 13.02
N GLU A 121 17.38 4.34 13.11
CA GLU A 121 18.63 3.68 13.50
C GLU A 121 19.77 3.96 12.50
N ASN A 122 19.49 3.95 11.19
CA ASN A 122 20.51 4.25 10.18
C ASN A 122 20.99 5.70 10.23
N TYR A 123 20.11 6.66 10.54
CA TYR A 123 20.51 8.05 10.76
C TYR A 123 21.36 8.21 12.01
N ALA A 124 21.01 7.53 13.10
CA ALA A 124 21.80 7.56 14.33
C ALA A 124 23.22 7.01 14.12
N VAL A 125 23.38 5.92 13.34
CA VAL A 125 24.71 5.33 13.06
C VAL A 125 25.54 6.19 12.09
N SER A 126 24.92 6.76 11.06
CA SER A 126 25.62 7.60 10.07
C SER A 126 26.00 8.99 10.58
N GLY A 127 25.28 9.54 11.56
CA GLY A 127 25.63 10.81 12.21
C GLY A 127 26.82 10.74 13.18
N HIS A 128 27.38 9.55 13.41
CA HIS A 128 28.57 9.32 14.24
C HIS A 128 29.83 8.98 13.42
N GLN A 129 29.79 9.11 12.09
CA GLN A 129 30.96 9.01 11.20
C GLN A 129 31.32 10.38 10.62
#